data_AF-A0A0B4C4B4-F1
#
_entry.id   AF-A0A0B4C4B4-F1
#
_cell.length_a   1.000
_cell.length_b   1.000
_cell.length_c   1.000
_cell.angle_alpha   90.00
_cell.angle_beta   90.00
_cell.angle_gamma   90.00
#
_symmetry.space_group_name_H-M   'P 1'
#
loop_
_entity.id
_entity.type
_entity.pdbx_description
1 polymer ?
#
loop_
_entity_poly.entity_id
_entity_poly.type
_entity_poly.pdbx_seq_one_letter_code
_entity_poly.pdbx_strand_id
1 'polypeptide(L)'
;MSAMRETTLGWLIEHERTVRWECEVAPLGHNGQVDLGRLAKAKGGTFSLANRRPACKIPGCPGRVRFVDRSSMWARPLDTITDRDEAYWEYEAAFRKRMASAGWEIQSGYWFSPDRVEHR
;
A
#
# COMPACT_ATOMS: atom_id res chain seq x y z
N MET A 1 -15.76 -10.13 -14.02
CA MET A 1 -14.92 -9.03 -14.55
C MET A 1 -15.05 -7.71 -13.77
N SER A 2 -15.88 -7.59 -12.72
CA SER A 2 -16.09 -6.32 -11.99
C SER A 2 -14.94 -5.85 -11.09
N ALA A 3 -14.19 -6.76 -10.47
CA ALA A 3 -13.21 -6.40 -9.42
C ALA A 3 -12.10 -5.43 -9.90
N MET A 4 -11.63 -5.56 -11.15
CA MET A 4 -10.63 -4.63 -11.69
C MET A 4 -11.18 -3.21 -11.88
N ARG A 5 -12.45 -3.07 -12.27
CA ARG A 5 -13.07 -1.75 -12.48
C ARG A 5 -13.17 -0.96 -11.18
N GLU A 6 -13.46 -1.63 -10.07
CA GLU A 6 -13.61 -1.02 -8.74
C GLU A 6 -12.31 -0.43 -8.16
N THR A 7 -11.19 -0.68 -8.82
CA THR A 7 -9.87 -0.16 -8.43
C THR A 7 -9.41 1.02 -9.29
N THR A 8 -10.20 1.38 -10.31
CA THR A 8 -9.89 2.50 -11.21
C THR A 8 -10.25 3.83 -10.58
N LEU A 9 -9.45 4.88 -10.84
CA LEU A 9 -9.69 6.22 -10.29
C LEU A 9 -11.07 6.76 -10.66
N GLY A 10 -11.52 6.54 -11.89
CA GLY A 10 -12.84 6.98 -12.36
C GLY A 10 -13.97 6.36 -11.54
N TRP A 11 -13.94 5.03 -11.34
CA TRP A 11 -14.95 4.35 -10.53
C TRP A 11 -14.90 4.79 -9.06
N LEU A 12 -13.69 4.91 -8.50
CA LEU A 12 -13.51 5.34 -7.11
C LEU A 12 -14.05 6.76 -6.88
N ILE A 13 -13.86 7.68 -7.84
CA ILE A 13 -14.40 9.04 -7.78
C ILE A 13 -15.92 9.04 -7.94
N GLU A 14 -16.44 8.33 -8.95
CA GLU A 14 -17.88 8.23 -9.24
C GLU A 14 -18.69 7.71 -8.04
N HIS A 15 -18.08 6.85 -7.22
CA HIS A 15 -18.69 6.24 -6.05
C HIS A 15 -18.22 6.88 -4.73
N GLU A 16 -17.66 8.09 -4.79
CA GLU A 16 -17.26 8.90 -3.63
C GLU A 16 -16.37 8.15 -2.62
N ARG A 17 -15.46 7.31 -3.13
CA ARG A 17 -14.65 6.44 -2.29
C ARG A 17 -13.61 7.21 -1.52
N THR A 18 -13.45 6.86 -0.24
CA THR A 18 -12.40 7.40 0.63
C THR A 18 -11.20 6.48 0.64
N VAL A 19 -10.25 6.72 -0.27
CA VAL A 19 -9.03 5.91 -0.40
C VAL A 19 -7.89 6.51 0.42
N ARG A 20 -7.20 5.64 1.18
CA ARG A 20 -5.95 5.96 1.88
C ARG A 20 -4.79 5.17 1.29
N TRP A 21 -3.60 5.73 1.41
CA TRP A 21 -2.36 4.97 1.28
C TRP A 21 -1.89 4.57 2.67
N GLU A 22 -1.42 3.34 2.81
CA GLU A 22 -0.86 2.79 4.05
C GLU A 22 0.49 2.15 3.73
N CYS A 23 1.52 2.47 4.50
CA CYS A 23 2.80 1.81 4.35
C CYS A 23 2.73 0.38 4.88
N GLU A 24 3.31 -0.57 4.16
CA GLU A 24 3.28 -1.99 4.53
C GLU A 24 4.13 -2.31 5.76
N VAL A 25 5.12 -1.46 6.10
CA VAL A 25 6.01 -1.69 7.26
C VAL A 25 5.53 -1.00 8.53
N ALA A 26 4.82 0.12 8.40
CA ALA A 26 4.37 0.96 9.51
C ALA A 26 2.98 1.54 9.22
N PRO A 27 1.94 0.71 9.00
CA PRO A 27 0.65 1.18 8.52
C PRO A 27 -0.04 2.16 9.48
N LEU A 28 0.21 2.06 10.78
CA LEU A 28 -0.35 2.95 11.80
C LEU A 28 0.29 4.34 11.82
N GLY A 29 1.58 4.46 11.48
CA GLY A 29 2.31 5.73 11.50
C GLY A 29 2.51 6.38 10.12
N HIS A 30 2.62 5.58 9.06
CA HIS A 30 2.90 6.03 7.70
C HIS A 30 1.67 5.77 6.82
N ASN A 31 0.69 6.66 6.90
CA ASN A 31 -0.52 6.59 6.10
C ASN A 31 -1.04 7.99 5.78
N GLY A 32 -2.01 8.09 4.87
CA GLY A 32 -2.67 9.35 4.57
C GLY A 32 -3.74 9.22 3.50
N GLN A 33 -4.47 10.31 3.28
CA GLN A 33 -5.52 10.33 2.26
C GLN A 33 -4.91 10.39 0.85
N VAL A 34 -5.59 9.76 -0.11
CA VAL A 34 -5.32 9.90 -1.53
C VAL A 34 -6.29 10.93 -2.11
N ASP A 35 -5.74 11.98 -2.72
CA ASP A 35 -6.54 12.89 -3.55
C ASP A 35 -6.80 12.23 -4.91
N LEU A 36 -7.94 11.54 -5.00
CA LEU A 36 -8.35 10.81 -6.19
C LEU A 36 -8.53 11.75 -7.40
N GLY A 37 -9.11 12.94 -7.19
CA GLY A 37 -9.36 13.92 -8.24
C GLY A 37 -8.06 14.43 -8.86
N ARG A 38 -7.08 14.79 -8.02
CA ARG A 38 -5.74 15.18 -8.48
C ARG A 38 -5.03 14.04 -9.19
N LEU A 39 -5.13 12.82 -8.66
CA LEU A 39 -4.47 11.67 -9.27
C LEU A 39 -5.10 11.31 -10.63
N ALA A 40 -6.42 11.40 -10.77
CA ALA A 40 -7.13 11.16 -12.02
C ALA A 40 -6.78 12.22 -13.08
N LYS A 41 -6.63 13.49 -12.69
CA LYS A 41 -6.12 14.54 -13.59
C LYS A 41 -4.71 14.22 -14.12
N ALA A 42 -3.86 13.61 -13.29
CA ALA A 42 -2.48 13.30 -13.66
C ALA A 42 -2.30 11.98 -14.42
N LYS A 43 -3.17 10.97 -14.19
CA LYS A 43 -2.99 9.60 -14.71
C LYS A 43 -4.14 9.10 -15.59
N GLY A 44 -5.26 9.82 -15.63
CA GLY A 44 -6.49 9.41 -16.29
C GLY A 44 -7.41 8.57 -15.39
N GLY A 45 -8.72 8.61 -15.67
CA GLY A 45 -9.73 7.87 -14.89
C GLY A 45 -9.63 6.35 -15.01
N THR A 46 -9.04 5.83 -16.09
CA THR A 46 -8.83 4.39 -16.29
C THR A 46 -7.63 3.84 -15.53
N PHE A 47 -6.81 4.71 -14.93
CA PHE A 47 -5.68 4.28 -14.11
C PHE A 47 -6.17 3.49 -12.89
N SER A 48 -5.62 2.30 -12.67
CA SER A 48 -5.96 1.43 -11.54
C SER A 48 -4.91 1.52 -10.42
N LEU A 49 -5.41 1.59 -9.18
CA LEU A 49 -4.62 1.50 -7.96
C LEU A 49 -4.32 0.05 -7.53
N ALA A 50 -4.92 -0.95 -8.16
CA ALA A 50 -4.74 -2.35 -7.81
C ALA A 50 -3.28 -2.78 -7.90
N ASN A 51 -2.78 -3.45 -6.85
CA ASN A 51 -1.44 -4.02 -6.77
C ASN A 51 -0.32 -2.98 -6.99
N ARG A 52 -0.66 -1.68 -6.96
CA ARG A 52 0.31 -0.61 -7.07
C ARG A 52 0.99 -0.45 -5.73
N ARG A 53 2.31 -0.43 -5.78
CA ARG A 53 3.19 -0.36 -4.61
C ARG A 53 4.25 0.74 -4.77
N PRO A 54 3.86 2.03 -4.85
CA PRO A 54 4.85 3.10 -4.86
C PRO A 54 5.64 3.12 -3.55
N ALA A 55 6.81 3.76 -3.56
CA ALA A 55 7.63 3.93 -2.36
C ALA A 55 6.85 4.68 -1.27
N CYS A 56 7.15 4.37 0.00
CA CYS A 56 6.66 5.15 1.13
C CYS A 56 7.04 6.61 0.96
N LYS A 57 6.12 7.51 1.30
CA LYS A 57 6.35 8.96 1.22
C LYS A 57 7.25 9.49 2.34
N ILE A 58 7.46 8.70 3.40
CA ILE A 58 8.27 9.10 4.54
C ILE A 58 9.75 8.89 4.21
N PRO A 59 10.59 9.94 4.26
CA PRO A 59 12.02 9.82 3.99
C PRO A 59 12.68 8.75 4.87
N GLY A 60 13.58 7.96 4.28
CA GLY A 60 14.28 6.88 4.99
C GLY A 60 13.47 5.59 5.19
N CYS A 61 12.17 5.57 4.88
CA CYS A 61 11.37 4.34 4.94
C CYS A 61 11.53 3.51 3.65
N PRO A 62 12.10 2.28 3.70
CA PRO A 62 12.24 1.40 2.53
C PRO A 62 10.94 0.66 2.15
N GLY A 63 9.88 0.86 2.95
CA GLY A 63 8.56 0.28 2.72
C GLY A 63 7.91 0.79 1.44
N ARG A 64 6.94 0.04 0.93
CA ARG A 64 6.02 0.48 -0.11
C ARG A 64 4.65 0.76 0.50
N VAL A 65 3.78 1.39 -0.28
CA VAL A 65 2.41 1.69 0.15
C VAL A 65 1.42 0.81 -0.59
N ARG A 66 0.41 0.34 0.14
CA ARG A 66 -0.82 -0.22 -0.42
C ARG A 66 -1.93 0.82 -0.39
N PHE A 67 -2.90 0.67 -1.27
CA PHE A 67 -4.10 1.51 -1.29
C PHE A 67 -5.27 0.77 -0.66
N VAL A 68 -6.00 1.46 0.21
CA VAL A 68 -7.09 0.88 0.99
C VAL A 68 -8.31 1.78 0.88
N ASP A 69 -9.43 1.21 0.48
CA ASP A 69 -10.75 1.84 0.50
C ASP A 69 -11.30 1.77 1.92
N ARG A 70 -11.54 2.95 2.52
CA ARG A 70 -12.11 3.11 3.86
C ARG A 70 -13.50 3.75 3.82
N SER A 71 -14.22 3.59 2.71
CA SER A 71 -15.60 4.11 2.58
C SER A 71 -16.62 3.36 3.42
N SER A 72 -16.27 2.19 3.97
CA SER A 72 -17.12 1.41 4.86
C SER A 72 -16.45 1.18 6.21
N MET A 73 -17.20 0.66 7.18
CA MET A 73 -16.69 0.29 8.51
C MET A 73 -15.50 -0.68 8.42
N TRP A 74 -15.46 -1.52 7.38
CA TRP A 74 -14.38 -2.46 7.13
C TRP A 74 -13.50 -1.94 6.00
N ALA A 75 -12.26 -1.59 6.36
CA ALA A 75 -11.26 -1.17 5.39
C ALA A 75 -10.97 -2.31 4.39
N ARG A 76 -11.06 -2.03 3.09
CA ARG A 76 -10.86 -2.99 2.01
C ARG A 76 -9.58 -2.64 1.24
N PRO A 77 -8.54 -3.49 1.24
CA PRO A 77 -7.41 -3.33 0.34
C PRO A 77 -7.89 -3.32 -1.11
N LEU A 78 -7.33 -2.43 -1.93
CA LEU A 78 -7.65 -2.37 -3.38
C LEU A 78 -6.84 -3.39 -4.19
N ASP A 79 -6.09 -4.27 -3.53
CA ASP A 79 -5.31 -5.30 -4.18
C ASP A 79 -6.18 -6.42 -4.69
N THR A 80 -5.80 -6.93 -5.86
CA THR A 80 -6.44 -8.07 -6.50
C THR A 80 -5.57 -9.31 -6.43
N ILE A 81 -4.28 -9.18 -6.12
CA ILE A 81 -3.44 -10.31 -5.71
C ILE A 81 -3.65 -10.56 -4.21
N THR A 82 -3.71 -11.83 -3.85
CA THR A 82 -3.94 -12.32 -2.49
C THR A 82 -2.84 -13.28 -2.10
N ASP A 83 -2.79 -13.64 -0.82
CA ASP A 83 -1.87 -14.65 -0.27
C ASP A 83 -2.01 -16.06 -0.87
N ARG A 84 -3.03 -16.27 -1.69
CA ARG A 84 -3.24 -17.51 -2.46
C ARG A 84 -2.62 -17.47 -3.86
N ASP A 85 -2.18 -16.31 -4.32
CA ASP A 85 -1.61 -16.11 -5.67
C ASP A 85 -0.07 -16.19 -5.62
N GLU A 86 0.54 -16.81 -6.64
CA GLU A 86 2.01 -16.87 -6.78
C GLU A 86 2.64 -15.47 -6.82
N ALA A 87 2.00 -14.54 -7.53
CA ALA A 87 2.45 -13.14 -7.63
C ALA A 87 2.54 -12.43 -6.27
N TYR A 88 1.72 -12.82 -5.29
CA TYR A 88 1.84 -12.28 -3.94
C TYR A 88 3.11 -12.79 -3.25
N TRP A 89 3.42 -14.07 -3.38
CA TRP A 89 4.63 -14.65 -2.77
C TRP A 89 5.92 -14.13 -3.41
N GLU A 90 5.91 -13.93 -4.72
CA GLU A 90 7.01 -13.26 -5.43
C GLU A 90 7.22 -11.83 -4.92
N TYR A 91 6.12 -11.09 -4.75
CA TYR A 91 6.17 -9.75 -4.17
C TYR A 91 6.72 -9.75 -2.75
N GLU A 92 6.20 -10.63 -1.88
CA GLU A 92 6.62 -10.76 -0.48
C GLU A 92 8.10 -11.12 -0.37
N ALA A 93 8.60 -12.05 -1.20
CA ALA A 93 10.00 -12.42 -1.23
C ALA A 93 10.89 -11.22 -1.62
N ALA A 94 10.51 -10.49 -2.67
CA ALA A 94 11.22 -9.29 -3.10
C ALA A 94 11.14 -8.15 -2.06
N PHE A 95 10.00 -8.02 -1.38
CA PHE A 95 9.79 -7.09 -0.29
C PHE A 95 10.73 -7.38 0.88
N ARG A 96 10.74 -8.62 1.37
CA ARG A 96 11.64 -9.07 2.45
C ARG A 96 13.10 -8.85 2.11
N LYS A 97 13.52 -9.21 0.90
CA LYS A 97 14.89 -8.99 0.43
C LYS A 97 15.26 -7.51 0.45
N ARG A 98 14.37 -6.62 -0.02
CA ARG A 98 14.60 -5.17 -0.01
C ARG A 98 14.74 -4.61 1.40
N MET A 99 13.86 -5.01 2.30
CA MET A 99 13.89 -4.57 3.71
C MET A 99 15.18 -5.00 4.39
N ALA A 100 15.56 -6.28 4.27
CA ALA A 100 16.82 -6.80 4.81
C ALA A 100 18.04 -6.08 4.22
N SER A 101 18.04 -5.79 2.91
CA SER A 101 19.12 -5.03 2.27
C SER A 101 19.23 -3.59 2.77
N ALA A 102 18.15 -3.03 3.31
CA ALA A 102 18.12 -1.72 3.95
C ALA A 102 18.48 -1.77 5.46
N GLY A 103 18.86 -2.95 5.97
CA GLY A 103 19.18 -3.15 7.39
C GLY A 103 17.97 -3.27 8.31
N TRP A 104 16.75 -3.37 7.74
CA TRP A 104 15.55 -3.56 8.54
C TRP A 104 15.34 -5.04 8.85
N GLU A 105 14.83 -5.31 10.05
CA GLU A 105 14.62 -6.68 10.54
C GLU A 105 13.18 -6.92 10.98
N ILE A 106 12.73 -8.17 10.87
CA ILE A 106 11.44 -8.60 11.43
C ILE A 106 11.64 -9.05 12.87
N GLN A 107 10.84 -8.50 13.79
CA GLN A 107 10.72 -8.99 15.16
C GLN A 107 9.25 -9.04 15.55
N SER A 108 8.81 -10.16 16.14
CA SER A 108 7.40 -10.39 16.52
C SER A 108 6.39 -10.10 15.40
N GLY A 109 6.76 -10.34 14.14
CA GLY A 109 5.92 -10.08 12.97
C GLY A 109 5.93 -8.63 12.44
N TYR A 110 6.71 -7.73 13.03
CA TYR A 110 6.81 -6.32 12.63
C TYR A 110 8.21 -5.97 12.13
N TRP A 111 8.27 -5.06 11.16
CA TRP A 111 9.53 -4.54 10.63
C TRP A 111 10.06 -3.39 11.49
N PHE A 112 11.35 -3.44 11.82
CA PHE A 112 12.01 -2.42 12.60
C PHE A 112 13.18 -1.80 11.84
N SER A 113 13.32 -0.48 11.99
CA SER A 113 14.46 0.28 11.45
C SER A 113 15.75 -0.12 12.15
N PRO A 114 16.90 -0.15 11.44
CA PRO A 114 18.21 -0.30 12.06
C PRO A 114 18.50 0.81 13.08
N ASP A 115 17.91 2.00 12.90
CA ASP A 115 18.11 3.15 13.78
C ASP A 115 17.24 3.11 15.05
N ARG A 116 16.53 2.01 15.30
CA ARG A 116 15.74 1.90 16.53
C ARG A 116 16.70 1.91 17.73
N VAL A 117 16.53 2.90 18.62
CA VAL A 117 17.18 2.86 19.93
C VAL A 117 16.44 1.83 20.76
N GLU A 118 17.03 0.66 20.99
CA GLU A 118 16.49 -0.30 21.93
C GLU A 118 16.53 0.32 23.33
N HIS A 119 15.37 0.73 23.86
CA HIS A 119 15.22 0.91 25.29
C HIS A 119 15.21 -0.48 25.93
N ARG A 120 16.41 -0.97 26.23
CA ARG A 120 16.63 -2.19 27.02
C ARG A 120 16.54 -1.88 28.51
#